data_AF-A0A7K1IRT5-F1
#
_entry.id   AF-A0A7K1IRT5-F1
#
_cell.length_a   1.000
_cell.length_b   1.000
_cell.length_c   1.000
_cell.angle_alpha   90.00
_cell.angle_beta   90.00
_cell.angle_gamma   90.00
#
_symmetry.space_group_name_H-M   'P 1'
#
loop_
_entity.id
_entity.type
_entity.pdbx_description
1 polymer ?
#
loop_
_entity_poly.entity_id
_entity_poly.type
_entity_poly.pdbx_seq_one_letter_code
_entity_poly.pdbx_strand_id
1 'polypeptide(L)'
;MAEPPKRSLDDLIGFRVSPPAPASQPPSATTVTYSEPPKSRLVAGLLGIFLGGLGIHRFYLGYTGIGITQIIVTCFTVGWGSLWGFIEGILILVGSGITKDAKGQPLA
;
A
#
# COMPACT_ATOMS: atom_id res chain seq x y z
N MET A 1 -73.53 27.67 -3.52
CA MET A 1 -73.16 26.44 -4.26
C MET A 1 -71.65 26.47 -4.42
N ALA A 2 -70.90 25.94 -3.45
CA ALA A 2 -69.44 25.96 -3.47
C ALA A 2 -68.95 24.75 -4.26
N GLU A 3 -68.09 24.98 -5.25
CA GLU A 3 -67.48 23.94 -6.07
C GLU A 3 -66.63 23.00 -5.19
N PRO A 4 -66.76 21.66 -5.30
CA PRO A 4 -65.94 20.75 -4.50
C PRO A 4 -64.45 20.95 -4.86
N PRO A 5 -63.53 20.93 -3.87
CA PRO A 5 -62.11 21.13 -4.11
C PRO A 5 -61.59 20.02 -5.02
N LYS A 6 -61.03 20.43 -6.16
CA LYS A 6 -60.43 19.53 -7.15
C LYS A 6 -59.18 18.94 -6.51
N ARG A 7 -59.32 17.76 -5.88
CA ARG A 7 -58.18 16.95 -5.42
C ARG A 7 -57.37 16.59 -6.66
N SER A 8 -56.27 17.29 -6.83
CA SER A 8 -55.42 17.16 -8.00
C SER A 8 -54.76 15.78 -7.95
N LEU A 9 -54.66 15.13 -9.12
CA LEU A 9 -54.13 13.76 -9.20
C LEU A 9 -52.67 13.69 -8.72
N ASP A 10 -51.97 14.82 -8.74
CA ASP A 10 -50.66 15.06 -8.12
C ASP A 10 -50.64 14.94 -6.59
N ASP A 11 -51.73 15.21 -5.87
CA ASP A 11 -51.82 14.95 -4.42
C ASP A 11 -52.06 13.45 -4.12
N LEU A 12 -52.79 12.75 -4.99
CA LEU A 12 -53.04 11.30 -4.85
C LEU A 12 -51.81 10.48 -5.27
N ILE A 13 -51.08 10.94 -6.28
CA ILE A 13 -49.76 10.41 -6.68
C ILE A 13 -48.66 10.91 -5.72
N GLY A 14 -48.93 12.01 -5.00
CA GLY A 14 -48.10 12.65 -3.99
C GLY A 14 -48.08 11.96 -2.63
N PHE A 15 -48.66 10.76 -2.49
CA PHE A 15 -48.25 9.80 -1.44
C PHE A 15 -46.80 9.39 -1.72
N ARG A 16 -45.89 10.32 -1.48
CA ARG A 16 -44.46 10.16 -1.56
C ARG A 16 -44.13 9.10 -0.53
N VAL A 17 -43.96 7.86 -0.98
CA VAL A 17 -43.15 6.88 -0.26
C VAL A 17 -41.79 7.54 -0.12
N SER A 18 -41.59 8.22 1.01
CA SER A 18 -40.26 8.65 1.40
C SER A 18 -39.41 7.39 1.39
N PRO A 19 -38.31 7.35 0.62
CA PRO A 19 -37.40 6.22 0.72
C PRO A 19 -37.04 6.06 2.20
N PRO A 20 -37.00 4.83 2.73
CA PRO A 20 -36.58 4.62 4.10
C PRO A 20 -35.25 5.36 4.25
N ALA A 21 -35.16 6.24 5.27
CA ALA A 21 -33.89 6.83 5.67
C ALA A 21 -32.85 5.71 5.64
N PRO A 22 -31.66 5.92 5.04
CA PRO A 22 -30.68 4.87 4.83
C PRO A 22 -30.59 4.08 6.11
N ALA A 23 -31.12 2.85 6.08
CA ALA A 23 -31.10 1.96 7.23
C ALA A 23 -29.65 2.00 7.70
N SER A 24 -29.45 2.44 8.94
CA SER A 24 -28.17 2.60 9.60
C SER A 24 -27.24 1.56 9.03
N GLN A 25 -26.36 1.96 8.10
CA GLN A 25 -25.44 1.03 7.47
C GLN A 25 -24.79 0.29 8.62
N PRO A 26 -24.85 -1.07 8.66
CA PRO A 26 -24.20 -1.82 9.72
C PRO A 26 -22.78 -1.24 9.82
N PRO A 27 -22.33 -0.84 11.02
CA PRO A 27 -21.12 -0.06 11.18
C PRO A 27 -20.08 -0.71 10.31
N SER A 28 -19.65 0.01 9.26
CA SER A 28 -18.68 -0.48 8.28
C SER A 28 -17.66 -1.21 9.11
N ALA A 29 -17.56 -2.53 8.96
CA ALA A 29 -16.61 -3.29 9.73
C ALA A 29 -15.28 -2.62 9.45
N THR A 30 -14.82 -1.83 10.43
CA THR A 30 -13.54 -1.16 10.35
C THR A 30 -12.60 -2.33 10.45
N THR A 31 -12.27 -2.91 9.29
CA THR A 31 -11.10 -3.72 9.14
C THR A 31 -10.00 -2.77 9.57
N VAL A 32 -9.64 -2.87 10.85
CA VAL A 32 -8.39 -2.38 11.39
C VAL A 32 -7.32 -3.18 10.68
N THR A 33 -7.10 -2.81 9.41
CA THR A 33 -5.89 -3.13 8.70
C THR A 33 -4.85 -2.36 9.49
N TYR A 34 -4.18 -3.05 10.40
CA TYR A 34 -2.94 -2.58 10.97
C TYR A 34 -2.00 -2.36 9.78
N SER A 35 -2.03 -1.15 9.23
CA SER A 35 -1.01 -0.71 8.30
C SER A 35 0.24 -0.67 9.14
N GLU A 36 1.12 -1.64 8.92
CA GLU A 36 2.47 -1.61 9.47
C GLU A 36 3.09 -0.23 9.18
N PRO A 37 3.89 0.29 10.10
CA PRO A 37 4.55 1.57 9.87
C PRO A 37 5.41 1.47 8.60
N PRO A 38 5.37 2.48 7.71
CA PRO A 38 6.13 2.46 6.47
C PRO A 38 7.63 2.36 6.79
N LYS A 39 8.33 1.49 6.05
CA LYS A 39 9.77 1.27 6.23
C LYS A 39 10.57 2.47 5.71
N SER A 40 11.66 2.81 6.38
CA SER A 40 12.46 3.99 6.01
C SER A 40 13.36 3.73 4.80
N ARG A 41 13.27 4.59 3.77
CA ARG A 41 14.16 4.53 2.59
C ARG A 41 15.61 4.73 2.97
N LEU A 42 15.86 5.64 3.90
CA LEU A 42 17.19 6.04 4.32
C LEU A 42 17.91 4.88 4.99
N VAL A 43 17.22 4.14 5.87
CA VAL A 43 17.73 2.91 6.48
C VAL A 43 17.98 1.83 5.44
N ALA A 44 17.04 1.61 4.51
CA ALA A 44 17.20 0.61 3.45
C ALA A 44 18.39 0.93 2.52
N GLY A 45 18.56 2.20 2.15
CA GLY A 45 19.66 2.66 1.30
C GLY A 45 21.03 2.57 1.98
N LEU A 46 21.14 3.03 3.24
CA LEU A 46 22.37 2.90 4.02
C LEU A 46 22.76 1.43 4.21
N LEU A 47 21.79 0.56 4.50
CA LEU A 47 22.02 -0.87 4.62
C LEU A 47 22.46 -1.49 3.29
N GLY A 48 22.00 -0.95 2.15
CA GLY A 48 22.46 -1.34 0.83
C GLY A 48 23.88 -0.86 0.51
N ILE A 49 24.29 0.30 1.02
CA ILE A 49 25.65 0.82 0.81
C ILE A 49 26.67 0.03 1.65
N PHE A 50 26.40 -0.14 2.95
CA PHE A 50 27.35 -0.80 3.85
C PHE A 50 27.29 -2.33 3.77
N LEU A 51 26.10 -2.90 3.63
CA LEU A 51 25.81 -4.34 3.66
C LEU A 51 25.19 -4.83 2.33
N GLY A 52 25.42 -4.09 1.24
CA GLY A 52 24.89 -4.39 -0.10
C GLY A 52 25.20 -5.78 -0.58
N GLY A 53 26.44 -6.23 -0.45
CA GLY A 53 26.84 -7.56 -0.92
C GLY A 53 26.30 -8.74 -0.16
N LEU A 54 25.78 -8.51 1.05
CA LEU A 54 25.05 -9.50 1.82
C LEU A 54 23.53 -9.46 1.53
N GLY A 55 23.05 -8.48 0.76
CA GLY A 55 21.63 -8.34 0.41
C GLY A 55 20.73 -7.91 1.57
N ILE A 56 21.28 -7.40 2.68
CA ILE A 56 20.52 -7.12 3.92
C ILE A 56 19.43 -6.06 3.71
N HIS A 57 19.64 -5.10 2.82
CA HIS A 57 18.62 -4.13 2.41
C HIS A 57 17.37 -4.78 1.80
N ARG A 58 17.50 -5.91 1.08
CA ARG A 58 16.36 -6.67 0.51
C ARG A 58 15.58 -7.39 1.61
N PHE A 59 16.26 -7.94 2.62
CA PHE A 59 15.60 -8.51 3.80
C PHE A 59 14.85 -7.44 4.60
N TYR A 60 15.43 -6.25 4.76
CA TYR A 60 14.76 -5.11 5.40
C TYR A 60 13.47 -4.73 4.67
N LEU A 61 13.49 -4.69 3.34
CA LEU A 61 12.32 -4.43 2.51
C LEU A 61 11.32 -5.59 2.44
N GLY A 62 11.66 -6.77 2.96
CA GLY A 62 10.81 -7.96 2.96
C GLY A 62 10.96 -8.85 1.71
N TYR A 63 11.90 -8.52 0.83
CA TYR A 63 12.28 -9.33 -0.34
C TYR A 63 13.28 -10.43 0.05
N THR A 64 12.90 -11.28 1.00
CA THR A 64 13.74 -12.35 1.56
C THR A 64 14.27 -13.30 0.49
N GLY A 65 13.41 -13.73 -0.46
CA GLY A 65 13.83 -14.62 -1.54
C GLY A 65 14.93 -14.01 -2.43
N ILE A 66 14.82 -12.72 -2.73
CA ILE A 66 15.82 -12.02 -3.55
C ILE A 66 17.12 -11.82 -2.76
N GLY A 67 17.03 -11.52 -1.46
CA GLY A 67 18.19 -11.44 -0.57
C GLY A 67 18.97 -12.76 -0.50
N ILE A 68 18.28 -13.90 -0.39
CA ILE A 68 18.90 -15.23 -0.39
C ILE A 68 19.59 -15.51 -1.73
N THR A 69 18.91 -15.27 -2.85
CA THR A 69 19.51 -15.41 -4.18
C THR A 69 20.76 -14.56 -4.32
N GLN A 70 20.74 -13.34 -3.80
CA GLN A 70 21.89 -12.44 -3.85
C GLN A 70 23.08 -12.99 -3.03
N ILE A 71 22.86 -13.54 -1.84
CA ILE A 71 23.93 -14.20 -1.07
C ILE A 71 24.54 -15.36 -1.84
N ILE A 72 23.69 -16.22 -2.44
CA ILE A 72 24.15 -17.33 -3.27
C ILE A 72 25.00 -16.79 -4.43
N VAL A 73 24.50 -15.81 -5.18
CA VAL A 73 25.25 -15.19 -6.28
C VAL A 73 26.56 -14.60 -5.79
N THR A 74 26.58 -13.83 -4.70
CA THR A 74 27.81 -13.26 -4.14
C THR A 74 28.82 -14.34 -3.76
N CYS A 75 28.37 -15.47 -3.20
CA CYS A 75 29.23 -16.59 -2.82
C CYS A 75 29.82 -17.30 -4.05
N PHE A 76 29.01 -17.55 -5.08
CA PHE A 76 29.44 -18.21 -6.31
C PHE A 76 30.26 -17.31 -7.25
N THR A 77 30.10 -15.99 -7.17
CA THR A 77 30.81 -15.00 -8.00
C THR A 77 32.01 -14.35 -7.31
N VAL A 78 32.48 -14.91 -6.18
CA VAL A 78 33.63 -14.39 -5.42
C VAL A 78 33.46 -12.90 -5.07
N GLY A 79 32.26 -12.51 -4.65
CA GLY A 79 31.98 -11.14 -4.23
C GLY A 79 31.46 -10.19 -5.31
N TRP A 80 31.29 -10.61 -6.57
CA TRP A 80 30.73 -9.73 -7.61
C TRP A 80 29.30 -9.26 -7.30
N GLY A 81 28.52 -10.08 -6.59
CA GLY A 81 27.20 -9.72 -6.07
C GLY A 81 27.21 -8.55 -5.07
N SER A 82 28.39 -8.12 -4.58
CA SER A 82 28.54 -6.91 -3.76
C SER A 82 28.33 -5.62 -4.53
N LEU A 83 28.79 -5.56 -5.77
CA LEU A 83 28.62 -4.38 -6.62
C LEU A 83 27.15 -4.18 -6.98
N TRP A 84 26.42 -5.28 -7.23
CA TRP A 84 24.97 -5.26 -7.44
C TRP A 84 24.26 -4.62 -6.25
N GLY A 85 24.53 -5.09 -5.03
CA GLY A 85 23.89 -4.59 -3.82
C GLY A 85 24.26 -3.16 -3.47
N PHE A 86 25.48 -2.75 -3.78
CA PHE A 86 25.95 -1.37 -3.60
C PHE A 86 25.20 -0.40 -4.53
N ILE A 87 25.07 -0.75 -5.81
CA ILE A 87 24.33 0.05 -6.80
C ILE A 87 22.85 0.19 -6.38
N GLU A 88 22.23 -0.92 -5.96
CA GLU A 88 20.86 -0.95 -5.42
C GLU A 88 20.70 -0.09 -4.15
N GLY A 89 21.69 -0.10 -3.25
CA GLY A 89 21.70 0.76 -2.06
C GLY A 89 21.66 2.24 -2.40
N ILE A 90 22.45 2.68 -3.39
CA ILE A 90 22.43 4.06 -3.88
C ILE A 90 21.09 4.40 -4.55
N LEU A 91 20.57 3.51 -5.40
CA LEU A 91 19.27 3.66 -6.07
C LEU A 91 18.13 3.87 -5.06
N ILE A 92 18.07 3.07 -4.00
CA ILE A 92 17.08 3.20 -2.91
C ILE A 92 17.22 4.55 -2.20
N LEU A 93 18.46 5.00 -1.94
CA LEU A 93 18.73 6.26 -1.26
C LEU A 93 18.30 7.47 -2.11
N VAL A 94 18.53 7.42 -3.42
CA VAL A 94 18.12 8.45 -4.39
C VAL A 94 16.61 8.38 -4.67
N GLY A 95 15.90 7.37 -4.14
CA GLY A 95 14.49 7.15 -4.39
C GLY A 95 14.18 6.73 -5.83
N SER A 96 15.18 6.28 -6.57
CA SER A 96 15.08 5.83 -7.96
C SER A 96 15.39 4.34 -7.98
N GLY A 97 14.36 3.48 -8.09
CA GLY A 97 14.53 2.03 -8.00
C GLY A 97 13.45 1.40 -7.12
N ILE A 98 13.82 0.81 -5.99
CA ILE A 98 12.85 0.21 -5.06
C ILE A 98 12.21 1.30 -4.19
N THR A 99 11.01 1.71 -4.57
CA THR A 99 10.19 2.69 -3.84
C THR A 99 9.12 2.03 -2.96
N LYS A 100 8.98 0.70 -3.06
CA LYS A 100 7.96 -0.09 -2.37
C LYS A 100 8.56 -1.32 -1.69
N ASP A 101 8.08 -1.61 -0.50
CA ASP A 101 8.42 -2.84 0.21
C ASP A 101 7.67 -4.06 -0.38
N ALA A 102 7.99 -5.27 0.11
CA ALA A 102 7.36 -6.50 -0.36
C ALA A 102 5.84 -6.60 -0.06
N LYS A 103 5.31 -5.72 0.80
CA LYS A 103 3.88 -5.59 1.11
C LYS A 103 3.20 -4.54 0.22
N GLY A 104 3.93 -3.96 -0.73
CA GLY A 104 3.45 -2.92 -1.63
C GLY A 104 3.35 -1.53 -1.01
N GLN A 105 3.84 -1.36 0.22
CA GLN A 105 3.79 -0.08 0.90
C GLN A 105 4.91 0.85 0.40
N PRO A 106 4.62 2.13 0.13
CA PRO A 106 5.64 3.08 -0.22
C PRO A 106 6.56 3.25 0.98
N LEU A 107 7.87 3.26 0.71
CA LEU A 107 8.85 3.55 1.74
C LEU A 107 8.67 5.00 2.19
N ALA A 108 8.90 5.33 3.46
CA ALA A 108 8.85 6.70 3.99
C ALA A 108 10.12 7.48 3.60
#